data_AF-A0A6B0HD33-F1
#
_entry.id   AF-A0A6B0HD33-F1
#
_cell.length_a   1.000
_cell.length_b   1.000
_cell.length_c   1.000
_cell.angle_alpha   90.00
_cell.angle_beta   90.00
_cell.angle_gamma   90.00
#
_symmetry.space_group_name_H-M   'P 1'
#
loop_
_entity.id
_entity.type
_entity.pdbx_description
1 polymer ?
#
loop_
_entity_poly.entity_id
_entity_poly.type
_entity_poly.pdbx_seq_one_letter_code
_entity_poly.pdbx_strand_id
1 'polypeptide(L)'
;MCNRFESCSNDGTYQLVLENRNTGMEVVEYYCKAHLVLRVWEVERDDALDVRDARSLCATSEGDDTASPVEPSIDSTGAGE
;
A
#
# COMPACT_ATOMS: atom_id res chain seq x y z
N MET A 1 13.37 -3.84 3.51
CA MET A 1 12.84 -3.80 4.90
C MET A 1 13.26 -2.51 5.59
N CYS A 2 12.31 -1.61 5.86
CA CYS A 2 12.55 -0.32 6.53
C CYS A 2 12.93 -0.44 8.02
N ASN A 3 13.00 -1.65 8.57
CA ASN A 3 13.24 -1.91 10.00
C ASN A 3 14.57 -1.37 10.55
N ARG A 4 15.48 -0.90 9.68
CA ARG A 4 16.78 -0.35 10.08
C ARG A 4 16.80 1.18 10.27
N PHE A 5 15.79 1.88 9.77
CA PHE A 5 15.69 3.34 9.89
C PHE A 5 14.30 3.68 10.45
N GLU A 6 14.24 4.01 11.74
CA GLU A 6 13.02 4.32 12.52
C GLU A 6 12.15 5.43 11.92
N SER A 7 12.65 6.16 10.92
CA SER A 7 11.98 7.31 10.32
C SER A 7 12.19 7.41 8.80
N CYS A 8 12.17 6.30 8.03
CA CYS A 8 12.05 6.43 6.56
C CYS A 8 10.70 7.07 6.20
N SER A 9 10.65 8.39 6.18
CA SER A 9 9.49 9.18 5.80
C SER A 9 9.47 9.36 4.27
N ASN A 10 8.57 8.63 3.62
CA ASN A 10 7.87 9.10 2.42
C ASN A 10 6.71 8.14 2.20
N ASP A 11 5.53 8.59 2.65
CA ASP A 11 4.36 7.80 2.96
C ASP A 11 3.98 6.78 1.87
N GLY A 12 3.64 5.56 2.30
CA GLY A 12 3.20 4.47 1.44
C GLY A 12 4.22 3.34 1.28
N THR A 13 3.68 2.14 1.06
CA THR A 13 4.47 0.95 0.73
C THR A 13 4.51 0.81 -0.78
N TYR A 14 5.69 0.56 -1.33
CA TYR A 14 5.90 0.30 -2.74
C TYR A 14 6.36 -1.13 -2.94
N GLN A 15 5.84 -1.77 -3.97
CA GLN A 15 6.26 -3.08 -4.44
C GLN A 15 7.25 -2.91 -5.59
N LEU A 16 8.35 -3.65 -5.55
CA LEU A 16 9.33 -3.79 -6.62
C LEU A 16 9.34 -5.25 -7.07
N VAL A 17 9.21 -5.49 -8.36
CA VAL A 17 9.34 -6.81 -8.98
C VAL A 17 10.64 -6.84 -9.75
N LEU A 18 11.51 -7.77 -9.37
CA LEU A 18 12.79 -8.01 -10.00
C LEU A 18 12.78 -9.37 -10.68
N GLU A 19 13.37 -9.50 -11.87
CA GLU A 19 13.67 -10.80 -12.47
C GLU A 19 15.16 -11.11 -12.34
N ASN A 20 15.49 -12.33 -11.92
CA ASN A 20 16.84 -12.83 -12.02
C ASN A 20 17.14 -13.28 -13.46
N ARG A 21 18.08 -12.62 -14.13
CA ARG A 21 18.43 -12.92 -15.53
C ARG A 21 18.96 -14.35 -15.74
N ASN A 22 19.60 -14.92 -14.71
CA ASN A 22 20.21 -16.24 -14.81
C ASN A 22 19.19 -17.37 -14.66
N THR A 23 18.12 -17.16 -13.89
CA THR A 23 17.12 -18.20 -13.60
C THR A 23 15.75 -17.92 -14.21
N GLY A 24 15.48 -16.69 -14.65
CA GLY A 24 14.16 -16.21 -15.10
C GLY A 24 13.14 -16.11 -13.96
N MET A 25 13.57 -16.21 -12.70
CA MET A 25 12.66 -16.18 -11.55
C MET A 25 12.39 -14.75 -11.10
N GLU A 26 11.14 -14.46 -10.77
CA GLU A 26 10.74 -13.18 -10.20
C GLU A 26 10.87 -13.19 -8.67
N VAL A 27 11.35 -12.07 -8.13
CA VAL A 27 11.41 -11.77 -6.70
C VAL A 27 10.66 -10.47 -6.46
N VAL A 28 9.83 -10.49 -5.41
CA VAL A 28 9.04 -9.32 -5.01
C VAL A 28 9.62 -8.75 -3.71
N GLU A 29 10.00 -7.48 -3.75
CA GLU A 29 10.55 -6.73 -2.63
C GLU A 29 9.63 -5.55 -2.27
N TYR A 30 9.69 -5.07 -1.02
CA TYR A 30 8.84 -3.98 -0.53
C TYR A 30 9.65 -2.90 0.19
N TYR A 31 9.37 -1.63 -0.16
CA TYR A 31 10.14 -0.47 0.28
C TYR A 31 9.27 0.77 0.53
N CYS A 32 9.73 1.69 1.39
CA CYS A 32 9.30 3.10 1.33
C CYS A 32 9.83 3.73 0.03
N LYS A 33 9.24 4.85 -0.43
CA LYS A 33 9.63 5.49 -1.70
C LYS A 33 11.12 5.79 -1.82
N ALA A 34 11.73 6.30 -0.75
CA ALA A 34 13.16 6.64 -0.77
C ALA A 34 14.05 5.40 -0.97
N HIS A 35 13.75 4.29 -0.28
CA HIS A 35 14.50 3.04 -0.44
C HIS A 35 14.20 2.33 -1.76
N LEU A 36 13.00 2.48 -2.32
CA LEU A 36 12.68 1.97 -3.66
C LEU A 36 13.64 2.56 -4.69
N VAL A 37 13.84 3.88 -4.67
CA VAL A 37 14.72 4.58 -5.62
C VAL A 37 16.16 4.10 -5.49
N LEU A 38 16.66 3.95 -4.27
CA LEU A 38 18.01 3.42 -4.04
C LEU A 38 18.14 1.98 -4.55
N ARG A 39 17.14 1.13 -4.28
CA ARG A 39 17.16 -0.26 -4.71
C ARG A 39 17.16 -0.40 -6.23
N VAL A 40 16.34 0.39 -6.92
CA VAL A 40 16.33 0.42 -8.40
C VAL A 40 17.70 0.83 -8.93
N TRP A 41 18.30 1.89 -8.38
CA TRP A 41 19.64 2.33 -8.80
C TRP A 41 20.72 1.26 -8.59
N GLU A 42 20.66 0.50 -7.49
CA GLU A 42 21.57 -0.63 -7.25
C GLU A 42 21.39 -1.73 -8.29
N VAL A 43 20.14 -2.11 -8.58
CA VAL A 43 19.80 -3.16 -9.56
C VAL A 43 20.20 -2.76 -10.97
N GLU A 44 19.99 -1.51 -11.39
CA GLU A 44 20.40 -1.04 -12.72
C GLU A 44 21.92 -1.09 -12.95
N ARG A 45 22.72 -1.17 -11.89
CA ARG A 45 24.19 -1.35 -11.95
C ARG A 45 24.64 -2.80 -11.76
N ASP A 46 23.72 -3.68 -11.40
CA ASP A 46 23.96 -5.10 -11.21
C ASP A 46 23.51 -5.87 -12.46
N ASP A 47 24.33 -6.81 -12.93
CA ASP A 47 24.03 -7.54 -14.17
C ASP A 47 23.15 -8.78 -13.94
N ALA A 48 22.86 -9.16 -12.68
CA ALA A 48 22.14 -10.39 -12.36
C ALA A 48 20.62 -10.18 -12.24
N LEU A 49 20.16 -8.95 -11.98
CA LEU A 49 18.76 -8.62 -11.76
C LEU A 49 18.26 -7.56 -12.75
N ASP A 50 17.01 -7.68 -13.16
CA ASP A 50 16.29 -6.69 -13.96
C ASP A 50 15.07 -6.16 -13.22
N VAL A 51 14.83 -4.85 -13.30
CA VAL A 51 13.59 -4.25 -12.81
C VAL A 51 12.46 -4.54 -13.80
N ARG A 52 11.40 -5.23 -13.34
CA ARG A 52 10.21 -5.54 -14.14
C ARG A 52 9.02 -4.66 -13.85
N ASP A 53 8.76 -4.37 -12.58
CA ASP A 53 7.69 -3.46 -12.19
C ASP A 53 8.04 -2.74 -10.88
N ALA A 54 7.54 -1.52 -10.72
CA ALA A 54 7.66 -0.76 -9.49
C ALA A 54 6.39 0.07 -9.28
N ARG A 55 5.59 -0.27 -8.28
CA ARG A 55 4.27 0.35 -8.05
C ARG A 55 4.01 0.71 -6.61
N SER A 56 3.26 1.78 -6.41
CA SER A 56 2.72 2.13 -5.09
C SER A 56 1.58 1.17 -4.75
N LEU A 57 1.58 0.67 -3.53
CA LEU A 57 0.43 0.02 -2.92
C LEU A 57 -0.29 1.12 -2.16
N CYS A 58 -1.25 1.80 -2.80
CA CYS A 58 -2.10 2.77 -2.11
C CYS A 58 -2.61 2.13 -0.81
N ALA A 59 -2.51 2.85 0.31
CA ALA A 59 -3.28 2.48 1.48
C ALA A 59 -4.74 2.49 1.03
N THR A 60 -5.42 1.35 1.09
CA THR A 60 -6.88 1.33 1.13
C THR A 60 -7.28 2.01 2.43
N SER A 61 -7.32 3.34 2.42
CA SER A 61 -8.04 4.08 3.45
C SER A 61 -9.50 3.71 3.27
N GLU A 62 -10.03 3.10 4.32
CA GLU A 62 -11.42 2.73 4.52
C GLU A 62 -12.35 3.84 4.00
N GLY A 63 -13.19 3.49 3.04
CA GLY A 63 -14.18 4.38 2.46
C GLY A 63 -15.54 3.70 2.47
N ASP A 64 -16.07 3.44 3.66
CA ASP A 64 -17.50 3.22 3.88
C ASP A 64 -17.92 3.90 5.18
N ASP A 65 -17.72 5.22 5.24
CA ASP A 65 -18.41 6.10 6.19
C ASP A 65 -19.56 6.79 5.46
N THR A 66 -20.64 6.05 5.17
CA THR A 66 -21.97 6.66 4.93
C THR A 66 -23.08 5.73 5.41
N ALA A 67 -23.16 5.55 6.73
CA ALA A 67 -24.42 5.28 7.40
C ALA A 67 -24.61 6.31 8.52
N SER A 68 -25.06 7.52 8.14
CA SER A 68 -25.65 8.42 9.13
C SER A 68 -26.94 7.80 9.69
N PRO A 69 -27.22 7.99 11.00
CA PRO A 69 -28.26 7.29 11.71
C PRO A 69 -29.64 7.85 11.34
N VAL A 70 -30.54 7.00 10.82
CA VAL A 70 -31.96 7.34 10.83
C VAL A 70 -32.50 7.02 12.22
N GLU A 71 -32.65 8.04 13.07
CA GLU A 71 -33.48 7.92 14.26
C GLU A 71 -34.94 7.76 13.84
N PRO A 72 -35.64 6.67 14.21
CA PRO A 72 -37.09 6.64 14.08
C PRO A 72 -37.70 7.48 15.21
N SER A 73 -38.04 8.72 14.90
CA SER A 73 -39.08 9.45 15.63
C SER A 73 -40.39 8.70 15.44
N ILE A 74 -40.87 8.02 16.48
CA ILE A 74 -42.28 7.64 16.58
C ILE A 74 -42.91 8.31 17.79
N ASP A 75 -43.83 9.20 17.43
CA ASP A 75 -44.68 10.04 18.24
C ASP A 75 -45.57 9.20 19.15
N SER A 76 -45.57 9.53 20.45
CA SER A 76 -46.56 9.03 21.40
C SER A 76 -47.80 9.91 21.31
N THR A 77 -48.81 9.47 20.57
CA THR A 77 -50.17 10.02 20.68
C THR A 77 -51.15 8.89 20.98
N GLY A 78 -51.70 8.93 22.19
CA GLY A 78 -52.84 8.11 22.59
C GLY A 78 -54.17 8.70 22.11
N ALA A 79 -55.04 7.82 21.65
CA ALA A 79 -56.51 7.92 21.59
C ALA A 79 -56.97 6.48 21.21
N GLY A 80 -57.78 5.75 21.95
CA GLY A 80 -58.94 6.13 22.73
C GLY A 80 -60.17 5.66 21.98
N GLU A 81 -60.70 4.49 22.33
CA GLU A 81 -62.11 4.06 22.18
C GLU A 81 -62.42 3.00 23.26
#